data_AF-A0A066VXD9-F1
#
_entry.id   AF-A0A066VXD9-F1
#
_cell.length_a   1.000
_cell.length_b   1.000
_cell.length_c   1.000
_cell.angle_alpha   90.00
_cell.angle_beta   90.00
_cell.angle_gamma   90.00
#
_symmetry.space_group_name_H-M   'P 1'
#
loop_
_entity.id
_entity.type
_entity.pdbx_description
1 polymer ?
#
loop_
_entity_poly.entity_id
_entity_poly.type
_entity_poly.pdbx_seq_one_letter_code
_entity_poly.pdbx_strand_id
1 'polypeptide(L)'
;MRPTRSRTWLERRQSTTFAPSDAEQSPIVSDAVQGMYVQAAQLADNMTGVKGTANGNLASVPGQLIQTDGTQYTWNSNLGPVTPGANVNGSEEIGWESLPDVPGFVLNDSMKVFNKFRNESGIMPFYISVDDPATVKRFIVVLPGKPRDTWKYANYMLNARNIVVEQQFAPFNTMGLTGNNASVGIVAPAFLNMQDLSAGACKPQYLCFAASLWQEGGTNKNPKMQHELTSFDAMDAILDQLFDKSIYPSLNQVVVAGHSLGGQGVQRYAVMKKTKAYDSNVRYWIANPGSWAWLSSNRPYPNANATCAPTFDDWPYGIHGNTSKITKYARDDAVVNNGADIVARYQSRTVNYAFGLFDVGSGDTHCQAAWQGSNHLDRGSNFVMSMGNDFPGGFPKTHTADFIANVTHQDYSMYSASISLQRLFGDELNTRNPDLTNVTNPGDKPAKAPSTGQHAFATPVHEIMARSLLGGSIGVTILAFFFLPLLFQSNYDQGWEKDEYR
;
A
#
# COMPACT_ATOMS: atom_id res chain seq x y z
N MET A 1 43.94 8.15 20.36
CA MET A 1 42.89 7.31 20.98
C MET A 1 41.59 8.11 21.01
N ARG A 2 40.59 7.74 20.19
CA ARG A 2 39.26 8.38 20.21
C ARG A 2 38.45 7.77 21.36
N PRO A 3 37.71 8.57 22.15
CA PRO A 3 36.90 8.03 23.22
C PRO A 3 35.69 7.29 22.62
N THR A 4 35.63 5.99 22.88
CA THR A 4 34.45 5.15 22.71
C THR A 4 33.37 5.65 23.68
N ARG A 5 32.47 6.52 23.20
CA ARG A 5 31.21 6.76 23.91
C ARG A 5 30.35 5.51 23.74
N SER A 6 30.30 4.70 24.80
CA SER A 6 29.27 3.70 25.01
C SER A 6 27.90 4.35 24.78
N ARG A 7 27.22 3.95 23.70
CA ARG A 7 25.81 4.29 23.51
C ARG A 7 25.01 3.14 24.13
N THR A 8 24.74 3.23 25.43
CA THR A 8 23.80 2.33 26.10
C THR A 8 22.38 2.66 25.62
N TRP A 9 21.91 1.96 24.60
CA TRP A 9 20.56 2.08 24.02
C TRP A 9 19.56 1.04 24.56
N LEU A 10 19.82 0.49 25.75
CA LEU A 10 19.07 -0.65 26.27
C LEU A 10 18.82 -0.46 27.77
N GLU A 11 17.67 0.08 28.14
CA GLU A 11 17.13 -0.09 29.49
C GLU A 11 15.82 -0.87 29.40
N ARG A 12 15.87 -2.11 29.88
CA ARG A 12 14.75 -3.03 29.99
C ARG A 12 13.84 -2.58 31.13
N ARG A 13 12.53 -2.44 30.87
CA ARG A 13 11.51 -2.31 31.95
C ARG A 13 10.76 -3.61 32.26
N GLN A 14 11.07 -4.70 31.55
CA GLN A 14 10.57 -6.05 31.87
C GLN A 14 11.46 -6.72 32.91
N SER A 15 10.92 -7.67 33.69
CA SER A 15 11.72 -8.49 34.61
C SER A 15 12.88 -9.15 33.85
N THR A 16 14.08 -9.16 34.46
CA THR A 16 15.30 -9.73 33.88
C THR A 16 15.21 -11.25 33.63
N THR A 17 14.14 -11.89 34.10
CA THR A 17 13.91 -13.34 34.08
C THR A 17 13.19 -13.86 32.82
N PHE A 18 12.81 -13.01 31.86
CA PHE A 18 12.05 -13.45 30.67
C PHE A 18 12.94 -13.66 29.44
N ALA A 19 12.60 -14.66 28.63
CA ALA A 19 13.24 -14.94 27.34
C ALA A 19 12.45 -14.30 26.17
N PRO A 20 13.12 -13.89 25.07
CA PRO A 20 14.57 -13.75 24.95
C PRO A 20 15.16 -12.65 25.86
N SER A 21 16.28 -12.97 26.50
CA SER A 21 17.03 -12.07 27.39
C SER A 21 17.74 -10.95 26.61
N ASP A 22 18.20 -9.89 27.31
CA ASP A 22 19.03 -8.85 26.67
C ASP A 22 20.32 -9.44 26.07
N ALA A 23 20.84 -10.53 26.63
CA ALA A 23 22.00 -11.25 26.12
C ALA A 23 21.71 -11.98 24.80
N GLU A 24 20.48 -12.47 24.59
CA GLU A 24 20.03 -13.03 23.31
C GLU A 24 19.76 -11.91 22.28
N GLN A 25 19.19 -10.78 22.71
CA GLN A 25 18.80 -9.69 21.81
C GLN A 25 19.97 -8.79 21.37
N SER A 26 20.92 -8.51 22.26
CA SER A 26 22.01 -7.56 22.00
C SER A 26 22.88 -7.90 20.78
N PRO A 27 23.30 -9.16 20.55
CA PRO A 27 24.03 -9.54 19.34
C PRO A 27 23.23 -9.28 18.07
N ILE A 28 21.92 -9.54 18.07
CA ILE A 28 21.05 -9.33 16.90
C ILE A 28 21.01 -7.85 16.52
N VAL A 29 20.79 -6.98 17.50
CA VAL A 29 20.77 -5.53 17.27
C VAL A 29 22.14 -5.03 16.80
N SER A 30 23.22 -5.55 17.39
CA SER A 30 24.59 -5.20 17.01
C SER A 30 24.90 -5.58 15.56
N ASP A 31 24.55 -6.79 15.14
CA ASP A 31 24.77 -7.30 13.80
C ASP A 31 23.98 -6.50 12.76
N ALA A 32 22.72 -6.17 13.07
CA ALA A 32 21.86 -5.34 12.23
C ALA A 32 22.45 -3.95 12.00
N VAL A 33 22.93 -3.28 13.06
CA VAL A 33 23.58 -1.95 12.97
C VAL A 33 24.86 -2.00 12.14
N GLN A 34 25.56 -3.13 12.11
CA GLN A 34 26.76 -3.34 11.30
C GLN A 34 26.46 -3.75 9.84
N GLY A 35 25.18 -3.87 9.46
CA GLY A 35 24.77 -4.28 8.12
C GLY A 35 24.81 -5.78 7.87
N MET A 36 25.02 -6.59 8.91
CA MET A 36 25.01 -8.06 8.85
C MET A 36 23.58 -8.60 8.95
N TYR A 37 22.69 -8.13 8.07
CA TYR A 37 21.24 -8.33 8.17
C TYR A 37 20.80 -9.80 8.14
N VAL A 38 21.39 -10.61 7.25
CA VAL A 38 21.07 -12.05 7.15
C VAL A 38 21.52 -12.80 8.41
N GLN A 39 22.66 -12.41 8.99
CA GLN A 39 23.15 -12.99 10.24
C GLN A 39 22.28 -12.58 11.43
N ALA A 40 21.89 -11.30 11.51
CA ALA A 40 20.96 -10.82 12.52
C ALA A 40 19.61 -11.57 12.45
N ALA A 41 19.08 -11.79 11.24
CA ALA A 41 17.86 -12.58 11.03
C ALA A 41 18.03 -14.05 11.45
N GLN A 42 19.16 -14.68 11.14
CA GLN A 42 19.45 -16.04 11.61
C GLN A 42 19.51 -16.12 13.13
N LEU A 43 20.11 -15.14 13.80
CA LEU A 43 20.15 -15.08 15.26
C LEU A 43 18.75 -14.84 15.85
N ALA A 44 17.95 -13.96 15.24
CA ALA A 44 16.57 -13.70 15.64
C ALA A 44 15.67 -14.93 15.51
N ASP A 45 15.76 -15.68 14.39
CA ASP A 45 15.02 -16.93 14.20
C ASP A 45 15.37 -17.97 15.27
N ASN A 46 16.66 -18.06 15.64
CA ASN A 46 17.15 -19.02 16.64
C ASN A 46 16.93 -18.59 18.09
N MET A 47 16.34 -17.43 18.36
CA MET A 47 15.98 -17.04 19.72
C MET A 47 14.96 -18.01 20.31
N THR A 48 15.05 -18.18 21.63
CA THR A 48 14.12 -19.01 22.39
C THR A 48 12.68 -18.56 22.16
N GLY A 49 11.82 -19.47 21.65
CA GLY A 49 10.40 -19.20 21.43
C GLY A 49 10.07 -18.46 20.13
N VAL A 50 10.98 -18.44 19.15
CA VAL A 50 10.74 -17.90 17.80
C VAL A 50 10.47 -19.03 16.81
N LYS A 51 11.51 -19.71 16.30
CA LYS A 51 11.40 -20.75 15.26
C LYS A 51 10.38 -21.84 15.59
N GLY A 52 9.44 -22.09 14.67
CA GLY A 52 8.53 -23.26 14.75
C GLY A 52 7.52 -23.21 15.89
N THR A 53 7.35 -22.06 16.55
CA THR A 53 6.42 -21.91 17.68
C THR A 53 5.20 -21.07 17.27
N ALA A 54 4.13 -21.78 16.91
CA ALA A 54 2.83 -21.17 16.60
C ALA A 54 2.13 -20.85 17.93
N ASN A 55 2.17 -19.58 18.30
CA ASN A 55 2.09 -19.10 19.70
C ASN A 55 3.32 -19.57 20.46
N GLY A 56 4.40 -18.78 20.44
CA GLY A 56 5.52 -18.97 21.35
C GLY A 56 4.97 -19.40 22.71
N ASN A 57 5.50 -20.49 23.27
CA ASN A 57 5.08 -21.04 24.56
C ASN A 57 5.40 -20.08 25.73
N LEU A 58 5.44 -18.77 25.46
CA LEU A 58 5.17 -17.68 26.38
C LEU A 58 3.67 -17.71 26.69
N ALA A 59 3.26 -18.75 27.40
CA ALA A 59 2.03 -18.72 28.17
C ALA A 59 2.03 -17.41 28.94
N SER A 60 1.22 -16.44 28.49
CA SER A 60 0.85 -15.24 29.24
C SER A 60 1.98 -14.68 30.11
N VAL A 61 2.98 -13.99 29.53
CA VAL A 61 3.83 -13.14 30.38
C VAL A 61 2.90 -12.08 30.97
N PRO A 62 2.70 -12.03 32.30
CA PRO A 62 1.87 -10.99 32.90
C PRO A 62 2.48 -9.62 32.55
N GLY A 63 1.72 -8.75 31.89
CA GLY A 63 2.17 -7.43 31.44
C GLY A 63 2.65 -7.31 29.97
N GLN A 64 2.54 -8.36 29.15
CA GLN A 64 2.91 -8.31 27.72
C GLN A 64 1.92 -7.58 26.81
N LEU A 65 0.64 -7.60 27.18
CA LEU A 65 -0.39 -6.80 26.53
C LEU A 65 -0.65 -5.61 27.42
N ILE A 66 -0.07 -4.48 27.06
CA ILE A 66 -0.61 -3.23 27.56
C ILE A 66 -1.95 -3.05 26.86
N GLN A 67 -3.03 -3.36 27.59
CA GLN A 67 -4.40 -3.32 27.07
C GLN A 67 -4.87 -1.89 26.74
N THR A 68 -4.05 -0.88 27.01
CA THR A 68 -4.42 0.52 26.81
C THR A 68 -3.28 1.35 26.23
N ASP A 69 -3.62 2.18 25.25
CA ASP A 69 -2.73 3.13 24.58
C ASP A 69 -2.00 4.09 25.55
N GLY A 70 -2.53 4.27 26.77
CA GLY A 70 -2.02 5.19 27.80
C GLY A 70 -0.89 4.63 28.69
N THR A 71 -0.48 3.37 28.53
CA THR A 71 0.60 2.77 29.33
C THR A 71 1.78 2.24 28.50
N GLN A 72 1.88 2.62 27.22
CA GLN A 72 3.00 2.25 26.35
C GLN A 72 4.34 2.74 26.94
N TYR A 73 5.21 1.80 27.35
CA TYR A 73 6.40 2.12 28.13
C TYR A 73 7.64 2.52 27.33
N THR A 74 8.40 3.34 28.05
CA THR A 74 9.64 4.07 27.79
C THR A 74 10.85 3.18 27.47
N TRP A 75 11.20 3.03 26.18
CA TRP A 75 12.59 2.76 25.79
C TRP A 75 13.38 4.09 25.64
N ASN A 76 12.69 5.23 25.71
CA ASN A 76 13.23 6.55 26.00
C ASN A 76 12.48 7.12 27.22
N SER A 77 13.16 7.28 28.35
CA SER A 77 12.61 7.87 29.59
C SER A 77 12.27 9.37 29.48
N ASN A 78 12.34 9.93 28.28
CA ASN A 78 12.14 11.34 27.97
C ASN A 78 11.24 11.59 26.76
N LEU A 79 10.56 10.57 26.19
CA LEU A 79 9.53 10.83 25.16
C LEU A 79 8.46 11.70 25.81
N GLY A 80 8.21 12.88 25.26
CA GLY A 80 7.19 13.81 25.77
C GLY A 80 5.80 13.18 25.87
N PRO A 81 4.79 13.92 26.34
CA PRO A 81 3.44 13.37 26.48
C PRO A 81 2.96 12.75 25.16
N VAL A 82 2.60 11.46 25.19
CA VAL A 82 1.95 10.78 24.07
C VAL A 82 0.52 11.28 24.03
N THR A 83 0.14 11.99 22.97
CA THR A 83 -1.27 12.33 22.75
C THR A 83 -1.98 11.03 22.37
N PRO A 84 -3.02 10.57 23.09
CA PRO A 84 -3.78 9.38 22.71
C PRO A 84 -4.60 9.65 21.44
N GLY A 85 -4.94 8.59 20.70
CA GLY A 85 -5.84 8.70 19.55
C GLY A 85 -7.27 9.07 19.97
N ALA A 86 -8.06 9.59 19.04
CA ALA A 86 -9.47 9.82 19.27
C ALA A 86 -10.23 8.50 19.50
N ASN A 87 -11.13 8.48 20.48
CA ASN A 87 -12.07 7.38 20.68
C ASN A 87 -13.25 7.55 19.72
N VAL A 88 -13.52 6.52 18.94
CA VAL A 88 -14.58 6.49 17.93
C VAL A 88 -15.47 5.29 18.18
N ASN A 89 -16.78 5.46 18.01
CA ASN A 89 -17.70 4.33 18.08
C ASN A 89 -17.48 3.36 16.91
N GLY A 90 -17.73 2.08 17.17
CA GLY A 90 -17.49 1.01 16.23
C GLY A 90 -16.33 0.12 16.64
N SER A 91 -15.93 -0.78 15.74
CA SER A 91 -14.78 -1.67 15.95
C SER A 91 -14.23 -2.19 14.63
N GLU A 92 -13.15 -2.96 14.69
CA GLU A 92 -12.64 -3.70 13.55
C GLU A 92 -13.74 -4.57 12.89
N GLU A 93 -14.55 -5.24 13.69
CA GLU A 93 -15.53 -6.26 13.27
C GLU A 93 -16.82 -5.66 12.73
N ILE A 94 -17.37 -4.64 13.41
CA ILE A 94 -18.66 -4.03 13.02
C ILE A 94 -18.49 -2.79 12.13
N GLY A 95 -17.25 -2.32 11.97
CA GLY A 95 -16.93 -1.10 11.23
C GLY A 95 -16.97 0.14 12.12
N TRP A 96 -16.28 1.19 11.68
CA TRP A 96 -16.25 2.48 12.38
C TRP A 96 -17.40 3.40 11.94
N GLU A 97 -17.96 4.15 12.89
CA GLU A 97 -19.10 5.04 12.63
C GLU A 97 -18.68 6.36 11.98
N SER A 98 -17.44 6.80 12.17
CA SER A 98 -16.93 8.05 11.60
C SER A 98 -15.41 8.06 11.45
N LEU A 99 -14.91 9.03 10.67
CA LEU A 99 -13.51 9.44 10.70
C LEU A 99 -13.43 10.68 11.63
N PRO A 100 -12.76 10.59 12.80
CA PRO A 100 -12.76 11.66 13.79
C PRO A 100 -11.86 12.83 13.37
N ASP A 101 -12.02 13.98 14.03
CA ASP A 101 -11.03 15.03 14.00
C ASP A 101 -9.76 14.60 14.74
N VAL A 102 -8.59 14.89 14.15
CA VAL A 102 -7.29 14.54 14.72
C VAL A 102 -6.47 15.82 14.87
N PRO A 103 -6.10 16.21 16.10
CA PRO A 103 -5.27 17.39 16.31
C PRO A 103 -4.00 17.38 15.46
N GLY A 104 -3.73 18.48 14.76
CA GLY A 104 -2.58 18.62 13.87
C GLY A 104 -2.76 18.02 12.47
N PHE A 105 -3.94 17.48 12.15
CA PHE A 105 -4.28 16.97 10.82
C PHE A 105 -5.54 17.61 10.26
N VAL A 106 -5.59 17.66 8.93
CA VAL A 106 -6.80 17.94 8.15
C VAL A 106 -7.23 16.65 7.48
N LEU A 107 -8.52 16.28 7.60
CA LEU A 107 -9.09 15.20 6.79
C LEU A 107 -9.38 15.73 5.38
N ASN A 108 -8.60 15.26 4.40
CA ASN A 108 -8.92 15.49 2.99
C ASN A 108 -9.86 14.39 2.50
N ASP A 109 -11.06 14.76 2.10
CA ASP A 109 -12.05 13.87 1.51
C ASP A 109 -12.49 14.30 0.10
N SER A 110 -11.55 14.91 -0.63
CA SER A 110 -11.80 15.47 -1.97
C SER A 110 -10.93 14.87 -3.08
N MET A 111 -9.83 14.20 -2.73
CA MET A 111 -8.91 13.62 -3.71
C MET A 111 -9.58 12.48 -4.49
N LYS A 112 -9.78 12.73 -5.78
CA LYS A 112 -10.33 11.74 -6.72
C LYS A 112 -9.24 10.84 -7.25
N VAL A 113 -9.47 9.54 -7.15
CA VAL A 113 -8.69 8.51 -7.84
C VAL A 113 -9.48 8.11 -9.08
N PHE A 114 -8.88 8.27 -10.25
CA PHE A 114 -9.52 7.95 -11.53
C PHE A 114 -9.11 6.56 -12.00
N ASN A 115 -10.07 5.82 -12.56
CA ASN A 115 -9.75 4.53 -13.20
C ASN A 115 -8.82 4.74 -14.41
N LYS A 116 -8.31 3.63 -14.96
CA LYS A 116 -7.37 3.66 -16.11
C LYS A 116 -7.92 4.37 -17.37
N PHE A 117 -9.24 4.49 -17.51
CA PHE A 117 -9.88 5.17 -18.64
C PHE A 117 -10.24 6.63 -18.33
N ARG A 118 -10.01 7.08 -17.09
CA ARG A 118 -10.32 8.41 -16.58
C ARG A 118 -11.80 8.83 -16.74
N ASN A 119 -12.71 7.85 -16.85
CA ASN A 119 -14.14 8.10 -17.02
C ASN A 119 -14.97 7.88 -15.73
N GLU A 120 -14.43 7.16 -14.75
CA GLU A 120 -15.01 6.99 -13.42
C GLU A 120 -13.96 7.31 -12.34
N SER A 121 -14.42 7.73 -11.17
CA SER A 121 -13.55 8.00 -10.01
C SER A 121 -14.22 7.67 -8.69
N GLY A 122 -13.43 7.32 -7.68
CA GLY A 122 -13.83 7.36 -6.27
C GLY A 122 -12.95 8.34 -5.49
N ILE A 123 -13.35 8.65 -4.26
CA ILE A 123 -12.58 9.52 -3.36
C ILE A 123 -11.75 8.64 -2.41
N MET A 124 -10.45 8.92 -2.31
CA MET A 124 -9.61 8.30 -1.28
C MET A 124 -9.45 9.30 -0.13
N PRO A 125 -10.16 9.15 1.01
CA PRO A 125 -9.97 10.01 2.17
C PRO A 125 -8.61 9.76 2.82
N PHE A 126 -7.96 10.81 3.31
CA PHE A 126 -6.72 10.70 4.08
C PHE A 126 -6.56 11.87 5.06
N TYR A 127 -5.92 11.61 6.19
CA TYR A 127 -5.45 12.67 7.08
C TYR A 127 -4.13 13.23 6.55
N ILE A 128 -3.96 14.54 6.55
CA ILE A 128 -2.70 15.20 6.19
C ILE A 128 -2.30 16.23 7.25
N SER A 129 -1.03 16.18 7.64
CA SER A 129 -0.36 17.17 8.48
C SER A 129 0.82 17.71 7.68
N VAL A 130 0.78 19.00 7.33
CA VAL A 130 1.88 19.71 6.67
C VAL A 130 1.79 21.18 7.07
N ASP A 131 2.85 21.71 7.67
CA ASP A 131 2.87 23.11 8.12
C ASP A 131 2.99 24.08 6.93
N ASP A 132 3.94 23.80 6.02
CA ASP A 132 4.20 24.62 4.84
C ASP A 132 4.53 23.73 3.63
N PRO A 133 3.61 23.67 2.63
CA PRO A 133 3.85 22.96 1.37
C PRO A 133 5.12 23.41 0.61
N ALA A 134 5.54 24.67 0.75
CA ALA A 134 6.69 25.19 0.03
C ALA A 134 8.02 24.66 0.59
N THR A 135 8.09 24.34 1.88
CA THR A 135 9.34 23.94 2.56
C THR A 135 9.41 22.46 2.92
N VAL A 136 8.30 21.71 2.83
CA VAL A 136 8.29 20.28 3.16
C VAL A 136 9.29 19.51 2.30
N LYS A 137 10.20 18.79 2.95
CA LYS A 137 11.26 17.99 2.32
C LYS A 137 10.93 16.51 2.29
N ARG A 138 10.06 16.05 3.20
CA ARG A 138 9.63 14.65 3.28
C ARG A 138 8.16 14.53 3.64
N PHE A 139 7.49 13.56 3.02
CA PHE A 139 6.24 13.03 3.54
C PHE A 139 6.42 11.61 4.08
N ILE A 140 5.74 11.30 5.18
CA ILE A 140 5.50 9.92 5.62
C ILE A 140 4.08 9.55 5.25
N VAL A 141 3.89 8.54 4.40
CA VAL A 141 2.58 7.95 4.10
C VAL A 141 2.41 6.72 4.99
N VAL A 142 1.62 6.83 6.07
CA VAL A 142 1.43 5.75 7.06
C VAL A 142 0.12 4.98 6.80
N LEU A 143 0.25 3.66 6.61
CA LEU A 143 -0.89 2.76 6.40
C LEU A 143 -1.36 2.17 7.73
N PRO A 144 -2.69 2.02 7.95
CA PRO A 144 -3.25 1.51 9.19
C PRO A 144 -3.01 0.01 9.37
N GLY A 145 -3.20 -0.47 10.60
CA GLY A 145 -3.25 -1.90 10.92
C GLY A 145 -4.61 -2.54 10.59
N LYS A 146 -4.80 -3.76 11.10
CA LYS A 146 -6.05 -4.53 10.94
C LYS A 146 -7.31 -3.78 11.39
N PRO A 147 -7.29 -3.00 12.48
CA PRO A 147 -8.46 -2.27 12.94
C PRO A 147 -8.93 -1.17 11.97
N ARG A 148 -8.10 -0.69 11.03
CA ARG A 148 -8.41 0.44 10.12
C ARG A 148 -8.63 1.78 10.82
N ASP A 149 -8.11 1.92 12.03
CA ASP A 149 -8.09 3.12 12.84
C ASP A 149 -7.00 4.11 12.39
N THR A 150 -7.04 4.53 11.12
CA THR A 150 -6.01 5.38 10.49
C THR A 150 -5.69 6.65 11.30
N TRP A 151 -6.66 7.23 12.00
CA TRP A 151 -6.44 8.40 12.85
C TRP A 151 -5.46 8.12 14.01
N LYS A 152 -5.48 6.90 14.57
CA LYS A 152 -4.54 6.47 15.60
C LYS A 152 -3.12 6.38 15.02
N TYR A 153 -2.98 5.78 13.85
CA TYR A 153 -1.71 5.65 13.14
C TYR A 153 -1.14 7.02 12.74
N ALA A 154 -1.99 7.94 12.26
CA ALA A 154 -1.62 9.33 11.98
C ALA A 154 -1.06 10.02 13.23
N ASN A 155 -1.79 9.91 14.35
CA ASN A 155 -1.42 10.51 15.62
C ASN A 155 -0.14 9.91 16.21
N TYR A 156 0.07 8.59 16.12
CA TYR A 156 1.31 7.95 16.55
C TYR A 156 2.52 8.34 15.71
N MET A 157 2.34 8.48 14.40
CA MET A 157 3.40 9.00 13.53
C MET A 157 3.72 10.47 13.84
N LEU A 158 2.71 11.27 14.18
CA LEU A 158 2.88 12.65 14.65
C LEU A 158 3.65 12.72 15.96
N ASN A 159 3.30 11.90 16.94
CA ASN A 159 4.04 11.77 18.19
C ASN A 159 5.51 11.37 17.92
N ALA A 160 5.75 10.41 17.02
CA ALA A 160 7.11 9.98 16.65
C ALA A 160 7.92 11.10 15.98
N ARG A 161 7.28 11.88 15.10
CA ARG A 161 7.89 13.08 14.49
C ARG A 161 8.25 14.13 15.55
N ASN A 162 7.36 14.34 16.53
CA ASN A 162 7.59 15.32 17.60
C ASN A 162 8.82 14.97 18.45
N ILE A 163 9.12 13.68 18.66
CA ILE A 163 10.38 13.25 19.29
C ILE A 163 11.59 13.80 18.54
N VAL A 164 11.56 13.72 17.21
CA VAL A 164 12.68 14.09 16.34
C VAL A 164 12.90 15.60 16.30
N VAL A 165 11.82 16.39 16.29
CA VAL A 165 11.87 17.86 16.15
C VAL A 165 11.97 18.62 17.48
N GLU A 166 11.45 18.06 18.57
CA GLU A 166 11.38 18.74 19.88
C GLU A 166 12.54 18.36 20.82
N GLN A 167 13.02 17.11 20.77
CA GLN A 167 13.99 16.63 21.77
C GLN A 167 15.44 17.01 21.48
N GLN A 168 15.67 17.75 20.39
CA GLN A 168 16.97 18.27 20.03
C GLN A 168 18.09 17.20 20.00
N PHE A 169 17.77 15.96 19.62
CA PHE A 169 18.79 14.92 19.51
C PHE A 169 19.80 15.30 18.41
N ALA A 170 21.09 15.22 18.76
CA ALA A 170 22.19 15.70 17.95
C ALA A 170 22.19 15.31 16.44
N PRO A 171 21.80 14.08 16.00
CA PRO A 171 21.78 13.78 14.57
C PRO A 171 20.64 14.48 13.81
N PHE A 172 19.50 14.75 14.45
CA PHE A 172 18.35 15.35 13.77
C PHE A 172 18.48 16.87 13.66
N ASN A 173 19.08 17.50 14.67
CA ASN A 173 19.35 18.93 14.65
C ASN A 173 20.27 19.32 13.49
N THR A 174 21.32 18.55 13.25
CA THR A 174 22.27 18.81 12.16
C THR A 174 21.66 18.60 10.78
N MET A 175 20.56 17.83 10.68
CA MET A 175 19.79 17.65 9.45
C MET A 175 18.77 18.77 9.21
N GLY A 176 18.59 19.68 10.18
CA GLY A 176 17.61 20.76 10.14
C GLY A 176 16.22 20.35 10.62
N LEU A 177 16.07 19.22 11.31
CA LEU A 177 14.85 18.84 12.00
C LEU A 177 14.84 19.49 13.39
N THR A 178 14.67 20.80 13.44
CA THR A 178 14.74 21.59 14.69
C THR A 178 13.52 22.49 14.82
N GLY A 179 12.71 22.32 15.87
CA GLY A 179 11.77 23.34 16.38
C GLY A 179 10.67 23.87 15.43
N ASN A 180 10.75 23.61 14.12
CA ASN A 180 9.71 23.84 13.13
C ASN A 180 9.36 22.50 12.47
N ASN A 181 8.07 22.16 12.41
CA ASN A 181 7.64 20.89 11.81
C ASN A 181 7.58 20.96 10.28
N ALA A 182 8.05 22.07 9.69
CA ALA A 182 7.88 22.42 8.29
C ALA A 182 8.64 21.54 7.29
N SER A 183 9.61 20.73 7.73
CA SER A 183 10.38 19.85 6.85
C SER A 183 9.76 18.47 6.64
N VAL A 184 8.81 18.04 7.50
CA VAL A 184 8.22 16.70 7.45
C VAL A 184 6.69 16.75 7.56
N GLY A 185 6.02 16.40 6.48
CA GLY A 185 4.58 16.15 6.46
C GLY A 185 4.23 14.68 6.73
N ILE A 186 3.00 14.44 7.14
CA ILE A 186 2.43 13.09 7.36
C ILE A 186 1.13 12.99 6.59
N VAL A 187 0.96 11.88 5.87
CA VAL A 187 -0.28 11.49 5.19
C VAL A 187 -0.69 10.12 5.72
N ALA A 188 -1.95 9.96 6.09
CA ALA A 188 -2.49 8.69 6.58
C ALA A 188 -3.77 8.35 5.80
N PRO A 189 -3.68 7.50 4.76
CA PRO A 189 -4.83 7.10 3.96
C PRO A 189 -5.81 6.25 4.77
N ALA A 190 -7.09 6.60 4.72
CA ALA A 190 -8.15 5.87 5.41
C ALA A 190 -8.65 4.70 4.55
N PHE A 191 -7.93 3.57 4.62
CA PHE A 191 -8.33 2.33 3.95
C PHE A 191 -9.50 1.65 4.65
N LEU A 192 -10.70 2.12 4.32
CA LEU A 192 -11.97 1.65 4.87
C LEU A 192 -12.51 0.44 4.10
N ASN A 193 -13.44 -0.29 4.71
CA ASN A 193 -14.09 -1.44 4.12
C ASN A 193 -15.63 -1.35 4.12
N MET A 194 -16.28 -2.41 3.67
CA MET A 194 -17.75 -2.46 3.58
C MET A 194 -18.45 -2.46 4.95
N GLN A 195 -17.79 -2.90 6.02
CA GLN A 195 -18.28 -2.74 7.38
C GLN A 195 -18.29 -1.26 7.77
N ASP A 196 -17.21 -0.52 7.46
CA ASP A 196 -17.13 0.93 7.70
C ASP A 196 -18.15 1.73 6.88
N LEU A 197 -18.56 1.22 5.70
CA LEU A 197 -19.68 1.79 4.92
C LEU A 197 -21.03 1.56 5.59
N SER A 198 -21.20 0.39 6.21
CA SER A 198 -22.44 0.04 6.92
C SER A 198 -22.55 0.81 8.23
N ALA A 199 -21.43 1.04 8.91
CA ALA A 199 -21.36 1.74 10.19
C ALA A 199 -21.37 3.28 10.05
N GLY A 200 -20.76 3.85 9.01
CA GLY A 200 -20.89 5.27 8.66
C GLY A 200 -19.59 6.00 8.34
N ALA A 201 -18.42 5.45 8.67
CA ALA A 201 -17.13 6.11 8.38
C ALA A 201 -16.83 6.21 6.88
N CYS A 202 -17.26 5.23 6.08
CA CYS A 202 -17.12 5.28 4.63
C CYS A 202 -18.34 5.96 3.99
N LYS A 203 -18.13 7.10 3.31
CA LYS A 203 -19.19 7.81 2.57
C LYS A 203 -19.45 7.15 1.20
N PRO A 204 -20.63 7.35 0.57
CA PRO A 204 -20.99 6.72 -0.71
C PRO A 204 -20.00 6.91 -1.86
N GLN A 205 -19.26 8.03 -1.88
CA GLN A 205 -18.23 8.31 -2.88
C GLN A 205 -16.82 7.84 -2.51
N TYR A 206 -16.61 7.37 -1.28
CA TYR A 206 -15.29 6.93 -0.81
C TYR A 206 -14.93 5.55 -1.37
N LEU A 207 -13.65 5.35 -1.66
CA LEU A 207 -13.07 4.05 -1.95
C LEU A 207 -13.08 3.18 -0.71
N CYS A 208 -13.88 2.13 -0.73
CA CYS A 208 -13.95 1.14 0.35
C CYS A 208 -13.82 -0.26 -0.21
N PHE A 209 -13.14 -1.13 0.52
CA PHE A 209 -12.70 -2.45 0.04
C PHE A 209 -13.47 -3.58 0.72
N ALA A 210 -13.34 -4.82 0.23
CA ALA A 210 -13.87 -5.96 0.95
C ALA A 210 -12.90 -6.35 2.08
N ALA A 211 -13.38 -6.43 3.32
CA ALA A 211 -12.60 -6.85 4.49
C ALA A 211 -11.19 -6.21 4.53
N SER A 212 -10.14 -7.02 4.52
CA SER A 212 -8.74 -6.58 4.50
C SER A 212 -8.11 -6.62 3.09
N LEU A 213 -8.89 -6.78 2.01
CA LEU A 213 -8.31 -6.89 0.66
C LEU A 213 -7.58 -5.61 0.21
N TRP A 214 -7.76 -4.48 0.90
CA TRP A 214 -7.00 -3.27 0.63
C TRP A 214 -5.49 -3.47 0.78
N GLN A 215 -5.00 -4.33 1.69
CA GLN A 215 -3.55 -4.50 1.87
C GLN A 215 -2.90 -5.22 0.67
N GLU A 216 -3.67 -5.96 -0.12
CA GLU A 216 -3.15 -6.83 -1.19
C GLU A 216 -3.43 -6.27 -2.59
N GLY A 217 -3.73 -4.97 -2.70
CA GLY A 217 -4.09 -4.38 -3.99
C GLY A 217 -5.50 -4.79 -4.44
N GLY A 218 -6.39 -5.10 -3.52
CA GLY A 218 -7.78 -5.48 -3.80
C GLY A 218 -8.56 -4.35 -4.47
N THR A 219 -9.57 -4.73 -5.25
CA THR A 219 -10.46 -3.79 -5.92
C THR A 219 -11.46 -3.17 -4.97
N ASN A 220 -11.77 -1.89 -5.16
CA ASN A 220 -12.82 -1.20 -4.44
C ASN A 220 -14.19 -1.88 -4.65
N LYS A 221 -15.03 -1.79 -3.64
CA LYS A 221 -16.44 -2.25 -3.62
C LYS A 221 -17.42 -1.09 -3.46
N ASN A 222 -16.91 0.06 -3.04
CA ASN A 222 -17.61 1.33 -3.06
C ASN A 222 -16.69 2.42 -3.65
N PRO A 223 -17.24 3.40 -4.40
CA PRO A 223 -18.51 3.30 -5.12
C PRO A 223 -18.48 2.13 -6.12
N LYS A 224 -19.64 1.64 -6.56
CA LYS A 224 -19.68 0.64 -7.64
C LYS A 224 -19.20 1.29 -8.95
N MET A 225 -18.29 0.63 -9.65
CA MET A 225 -17.67 1.13 -10.90
C MET A 225 -17.69 0.03 -11.96
N GLN A 226 -17.79 0.42 -13.24
CA GLN A 226 -17.61 -0.52 -14.35
C GLN A 226 -16.16 -1.00 -14.43
N HIS A 227 -15.22 -0.09 -14.15
CA HIS A 227 -13.80 -0.40 -14.03
C HIS A 227 -13.30 -0.01 -12.63
N GLU A 228 -13.29 -1.02 -11.76
CA GLU A 228 -12.82 -0.92 -10.38
C GLU A 228 -11.38 -0.41 -10.29
N LEU A 229 -11.12 0.36 -9.23
CA LEU A 229 -9.82 0.81 -8.77
C LEU A 229 -9.26 -0.17 -7.74
N THR A 230 -7.95 -0.33 -7.71
CA THR A 230 -7.27 -1.06 -6.64
C THR A 230 -6.81 -0.10 -5.54
N SER A 231 -6.54 -0.62 -4.35
CA SER A 231 -5.87 0.16 -3.30
C SER A 231 -4.47 0.63 -3.71
N PHE A 232 -3.80 -0.08 -4.62
CA PHE A 232 -2.51 0.34 -5.16
C PHE A 232 -2.64 1.49 -6.16
N ASP A 233 -3.74 1.58 -6.91
CA ASP A 233 -4.06 2.79 -7.71
C ASP A 233 -4.27 4.01 -6.80
N ALA A 234 -4.91 3.82 -5.64
CA ALA A 234 -5.08 4.90 -4.65
C ALA A 234 -3.73 5.35 -4.06
N MET A 235 -2.82 4.40 -3.78
CA MET A 235 -1.45 4.71 -3.35
C MET A 235 -0.66 5.46 -4.41
N ASP A 236 -0.75 5.04 -5.68
CA ASP A 236 -0.12 5.77 -6.80
C ASP A 236 -0.67 7.20 -6.90
N ALA A 237 -1.99 7.41 -6.77
CA ALA A 237 -2.57 8.74 -6.81
C ALA A 237 -2.06 9.65 -5.68
N ILE A 238 -1.90 9.12 -4.46
CA ILE A 238 -1.30 9.86 -3.33
C ILE A 238 0.14 10.24 -3.66
N LEU A 239 0.96 9.28 -4.10
CA LEU A 239 2.37 9.56 -4.42
C LEU A 239 2.50 10.54 -5.59
N ASP A 240 1.69 10.39 -6.63
CA ASP A 240 1.66 11.30 -7.79
C ASP A 240 1.35 12.74 -7.33
N GLN A 241 0.39 12.94 -6.40
CA GLN A 241 0.10 14.26 -5.82
C GLN A 241 1.24 14.78 -4.94
N LEU A 242 1.85 13.94 -4.10
CA LEU A 242 2.93 14.38 -3.23
C LEU A 242 4.17 14.78 -4.04
N PHE A 243 4.49 14.08 -5.12
CA PHE A 243 5.62 14.41 -5.99
C PHE A 243 5.34 15.53 -6.99
N ASP A 244 4.15 16.12 -7.00
CA ASP A 244 3.85 17.31 -7.79
C ASP A 244 4.62 18.53 -7.24
N LYS A 245 5.67 18.92 -7.97
CA LYS A 245 6.54 20.05 -7.63
C LYS A 245 5.85 21.41 -7.67
N SER A 246 4.68 21.52 -8.30
CA SER A 246 3.87 22.75 -8.23
C SER A 246 3.17 22.91 -6.87
N ILE A 247 2.94 21.80 -6.15
CA ILE A 247 2.35 21.78 -4.81
C ILE A 247 3.46 21.74 -3.75
N TYR A 248 4.44 20.86 -3.92
CA TYR A 248 5.53 20.62 -2.96
C TYR A 248 6.91 20.81 -3.62
N PRO A 249 7.32 22.06 -3.92
CA PRO A 249 8.54 22.34 -4.67
C PRO A 249 9.81 21.82 -3.99
N SER A 250 9.87 21.84 -2.66
CA SER A 250 11.03 21.40 -1.88
C SER A 250 11.06 19.90 -1.57
N LEU A 251 10.08 19.11 -2.04
CA LEU A 251 9.98 17.70 -1.66
C LEU A 251 11.14 16.87 -2.21
N ASN A 252 11.87 16.22 -1.32
CA ASN A 252 12.99 15.34 -1.65
C ASN A 252 12.57 13.88 -1.70
N GLN A 253 11.84 13.39 -0.69
CA GLN A 253 11.58 11.96 -0.48
C GLN A 253 10.17 11.72 0.04
N VAL A 254 9.63 10.52 -0.21
CA VAL A 254 8.44 10.00 0.48
C VAL A 254 8.78 8.66 1.11
N VAL A 255 8.40 8.47 2.37
CA VAL A 255 8.49 7.17 3.06
C VAL A 255 7.09 6.59 3.18
N VAL A 256 6.86 5.43 2.58
CA VAL A 256 5.63 4.64 2.76
C VAL A 256 5.86 3.68 3.92
N ALA A 257 5.11 3.84 5.00
CA ALA A 257 5.33 3.16 6.27
C ALA A 257 4.10 2.38 6.73
N GLY A 258 4.29 1.22 7.35
CA GLY A 258 3.18 0.43 7.88
C GLY A 258 3.64 -0.57 8.94
N HIS A 259 2.78 -0.79 9.94
CA HIS A 259 2.97 -1.80 10.97
C HIS A 259 1.86 -2.86 10.89
N SER A 260 2.15 -4.12 11.22
CA SER A 260 1.16 -5.20 11.22
C SER A 260 0.52 -5.40 9.84
N LEU A 261 -0.82 -5.38 9.71
CA LEU A 261 -1.52 -5.42 8.42
C LEU A 261 -1.10 -4.27 7.48
N GLY A 262 -0.77 -3.10 8.02
CA GLY A 262 -0.20 -1.99 7.26
C GLY A 262 1.19 -2.33 6.72
N GLY A 263 2.00 -3.06 7.49
CA GLY A 263 3.29 -3.59 7.03
C GLY A 263 3.13 -4.57 5.87
N GLN A 264 2.11 -5.44 5.92
CA GLN A 264 1.75 -6.30 4.77
C GLN A 264 1.39 -5.45 3.55
N GLY A 265 0.58 -4.40 3.75
CA GLY A 265 0.16 -3.47 2.70
C GLY A 265 1.32 -2.75 2.03
N VAL A 266 2.24 -2.22 2.83
CA VAL A 266 3.45 -1.54 2.33
C VAL A 266 4.34 -2.51 1.55
N GLN A 267 4.58 -3.71 2.09
CA GLN A 267 5.43 -4.69 1.39
C GLN A 267 4.81 -5.13 0.08
N ARG A 268 3.52 -5.48 0.08
CA ARG A 268 2.79 -5.94 -1.11
C ARG A 268 2.70 -4.85 -2.17
N TYR A 269 2.49 -3.59 -1.75
CA TYR A 269 2.57 -2.45 -2.64
C TYR A 269 3.98 -2.28 -3.21
N ALA A 270 5.03 -2.31 -2.38
CA ALA A 270 6.41 -2.19 -2.85
C ALA A 270 6.78 -3.27 -3.88
N VAL A 271 6.32 -4.51 -3.69
CA VAL A 271 6.51 -5.62 -4.64
C VAL A 271 5.80 -5.32 -5.96
N MET A 272 4.50 -5.02 -5.90
CA MET A 272 3.68 -4.89 -7.12
C MET A 272 3.80 -3.53 -7.81
N LYS A 273 4.29 -2.49 -7.13
CA LYS A 273 4.32 -1.12 -7.61
C LYS A 273 5.01 -1.06 -8.97
N LYS A 274 4.33 -0.40 -9.92
CA LYS A 274 4.86 -0.11 -11.25
C LYS A 274 5.79 1.09 -11.20
N THR A 275 6.79 1.11 -12.07
CA THR A 275 7.82 2.13 -12.12
C THR A 275 7.22 3.50 -12.44
N LYS A 276 7.52 4.49 -11.61
CA LYS A 276 7.20 5.92 -11.84
C LYS A 276 8.49 6.75 -11.81
N ALA A 277 8.45 7.94 -12.41
CA ALA A 277 9.62 8.80 -12.54
C ALA A 277 10.28 9.13 -11.19
N TYR A 278 9.49 9.34 -10.14
CA TYR A 278 9.99 9.68 -8.80
C TYR A 278 10.46 8.49 -7.96
N ASP A 279 10.42 7.25 -8.47
CA ASP A 279 10.62 6.03 -7.64
C ASP A 279 11.99 5.95 -6.96
N SER A 280 13.02 6.62 -7.49
CA SER A 280 14.34 6.77 -6.85
C SER A 280 14.28 7.54 -5.52
N ASN A 281 13.14 8.14 -5.20
CA ASN A 281 12.90 8.97 -4.03
C ASN A 281 11.79 8.41 -3.11
N VAL A 282 11.35 7.18 -3.35
CA VAL A 282 10.37 6.47 -2.52
C VAL A 282 11.09 5.43 -1.67
N ARG A 283 10.82 5.46 -0.37
CA ARG A 283 11.34 4.50 0.61
C ARG A 283 10.19 3.74 1.25
N TYR A 284 10.46 2.51 1.65
CA TYR A 284 9.47 1.65 2.29
C TYR A 284 9.94 1.28 3.68
N TRP A 285 9.11 1.47 4.69
CA TRP A 285 9.34 1.04 6.07
C TRP A 285 8.28 0.00 6.44
N ILE A 286 8.70 -1.25 6.59
CA ILE A 286 7.83 -2.42 6.71
C ILE A 286 8.05 -3.02 8.09
N ALA A 287 7.08 -2.85 8.99
CA ALA A 287 7.20 -3.34 10.36
C ALA A 287 6.22 -4.47 10.68
N ASN A 288 6.77 -5.52 11.30
CA ASN A 288 6.03 -6.66 11.85
C ASN A 288 4.86 -7.20 10.97
N PRO A 289 5.04 -7.49 9.67
CA PRO A 289 3.95 -8.03 8.87
C PRO A 289 3.46 -9.39 9.35
N GLY A 290 2.13 -9.58 9.34
CA GLY A 290 1.46 -10.86 9.58
C GLY A 290 1.89 -11.97 8.61
N SER A 291 2.07 -11.61 7.35
CA SER A 291 2.54 -12.49 6.27
C SER A 291 3.18 -11.64 5.17
N TRP A 292 3.91 -12.29 4.26
CA TRP A 292 4.69 -11.63 3.22
C TRP A 292 4.25 -12.08 1.83
N ALA A 293 4.37 -11.21 0.84
CA ALA A 293 4.43 -11.67 -0.55
C ALA A 293 5.85 -12.22 -0.81
N TRP A 294 5.98 -13.54 -0.85
CA TRP A 294 7.27 -14.19 -1.10
C TRP A 294 7.68 -14.01 -2.57
N LEU A 295 8.97 -13.78 -2.80
CA LEU A 295 9.51 -13.48 -4.14
C LEU A 295 10.05 -14.70 -4.89
N SER A 296 10.24 -15.81 -4.18
CA SER A 296 10.59 -17.12 -4.73
C SER A 296 9.48 -18.13 -4.40
N SER A 297 9.51 -19.33 -4.98
CA SER A 297 8.63 -20.44 -4.54
C SER A 297 9.23 -21.24 -3.38
N ASN A 298 10.48 -20.98 -3.02
CA ASN A 298 11.12 -21.63 -1.88
C ASN A 298 10.47 -21.13 -0.59
N ARG A 299 10.14 -22.03 0.33
CA ARG A 299 9.52 -21.70 1.61
C ARG A 299 10.33 -22.32 2.75
N PRO A 300 10.50 -21.60 3.88
CA PRO A 300 11.23 -22.12 5.04
C PRO A 300 10.54 -23.32 5.70
N TYR A 301 9.20 -23.39 5.65
CA TYR A 301 8.43 -24.49 6.21
C TYR A 301 7.58 -25.17 5.12
N PRO A 302 8.21 -25.92 4.19
CA PRO A 302 7.47 -26.61 3.13
C PRO A 302 6.51 -27.63 3.74
N ASN A 303 5.27 -27.68 3.23
CA ASN A 303 4.21 -28.56 3.72
C ASN A 303 3.79 -28.36 5.19
N ALA A 304 4.09 -27.20 5.80
CA ALA A 304 3.61 -26.84 7.13
C ALA A 304 2.09 -27.01 7.28
N ASN A 305 1.35 -26.78 6.19
CA ASN A 305 -0.04 -27.17 6.06
C ASN A 305 -0.31 -27.68 4.64
N ALA A 306 -0.57 -28.99 4.52
CA ALA A 306 -0.79 -29.65 3.24
C ALA A 306 -2.08 -29.20 2.52
N THR A 307 -3.05 -28.63 3.23
CA THR A 307 -4.36 -28.22 2.66
C THR A 307 -4.22 -27.16 1.58
N CYS A 308 -3.20 -26.30 1.68
CA CYS A 308 -2.90 -25.30 0.66
C CYS A 308 -1.56 -25.52 -0.05
N ALA A 309 -1.04 -26.75 -0.06
CA ALA A 309 0.05 -27.08 -0.98
C ALA A 309 -0.24 -26.68 -2.46
N PRO A 310 -1.50 -26.66 -2.96
CA PRO A 310 -1.78 -26.15 -4.30
C PRO A 310 -1.79 -24.62 -4.44
N THR A 311 -1.88 -23.87 -3.34
CA THR A 311 -2.16 -22.42 -3.35
C THR A 311 -1.26 -21.61 -2.40
N PHE A 312 -0.19 -22.20 -1.84
CA PHE A 312 0.70 -21.51 -0.89
C PHE A 312 1.46 -20.33 -1.52
N ASP A 313 1.60 -20.36 -2.84
CA ASP A 313 2.29 -19.36 -3.65
C ASP A 313 1.33 -18.44 -4.41
N ASP A 314 0.01 -18.62 -4.21
CA ASP A 314 -0.99 -17.70 -4.75
C ASP A 314 -0.87 -16.35 -4.05
N TRP A 315 -1.10 -15.27 -4.80
CA TRP A 315 -1.23 -13.93 -4.22
C TRP A 315 -2.32 -13.93 -3.13
N PRO A 316 -2.04 -13.36 -1.93
CA PRO A 316 -0.96 -12.42 -1.63
C PRO A 316 0.26 -13.02 -0.87
N TYR A 317 0.41 -14.34 -0.88
CA TYR A 317 1.46 -15.07 -0.16
C TYR A 317 2.71 -15.35 -1.00
N GLY A 318 2.58 -15.21 -2.31
CA GLY A 318 3.63 -15.37 -3.30
C GLY A 318 3.25 -14.74 -4.63
N ILE A 319 4.18 -14.77 -5.58
CA ILE A 319 3.99 -14.19 -6.92
C ILE A 319 4.02 -15.23 -8.04
N HIS A 320 4.32 -16.51 -7.74
CA HIS A 320 4.53 -17.57 -8.74
C HIS A 320 3.42 -18.63 -8.75
N GLY A 321 2.42 -18.53 -7.86
CA GLY A 321 1.23 -19.36 -7.91
C GLY A 321 0.30 -18.97 -9.07
N ASN A 322 -1.01 -19.09 -8.85
CA ASN A 322 -2.01 -18.74 -9.85
C ASN A 322 -2.01 -17.23 -10.15
N THR A 323 -1.39 -16.85 -11.28
CA THR A 323 -1.27 -15.44 -11.72
C THR A 323 -2.61 -14.73 -11.90
N SER A 324 -3.73 -15.46 -12.10
CA SER A 324 -5.07 -14.84 -12.13
C SER A 324 -5.52 -14.27 -10.78
N LYS A 325 -4.88 -14.67 -9.67
CA LYS A 325 -5.11 -14.16 -8.32
C LYS A 325 -4.33 -12.89 -8.03
N ILE A 326 -3.26 -12.62 -8.77
CA ILE A 326 -2.48 -11.39 -8.63
C ILE A 326 -3.40 -10.19 -8.86
N THR A 327 -3.21 -9.16 -8.04
CA THR A 327 -3.95 -7.90 -8.13
C THR A 327 -4.05 -7.41 -9.58
N LYS A 328 -5.22 -6.89 -9.96
CA LYS A 328 -5.46 -6.31 -11.29
C LYS A 328 -4.45 -5.20 -11.62
N TYR A 329 -3.84 -4.58 -10.61
CA TYR A 329 -2.86 -3.51 -10.74
C TYR A 329 -1.60 -3.91 -11.53
N ALA A 330 -1.03 -5.09 -11.24
CA ALA A 330 0.23 -5.55 -11.83
C ALA A 330 0.19 -6.98 -12.40
N ARG A 331 -1.01 -7.54 -12.57
CA ARG A 331 -1.21 -8.90 -13.12
C ARG A 331 -0.48 -9.10 -14.45
N ASP A 332 -0.58 -8.13 -15.36
CA ASP A 332 0.04 -8.23 -16.68
C ASP A 332 1.57 -8.28 -16.57
N ASP A 333 2.18 -7.55 -15.62
CA ASP A 333 3.62 -7.61 -15.35
C ASP A 333 4.05 -8.98 -14.79
N ALA A 334 3.21 -9.61 -13.97
CA ALA A 334 3.54 -10.89 -13.34
C ALA A 334 3.54 -12.07 -14.30
N VAL A 335 2.74 -12.01 -15.38
CA VAL A 335 2.74 -13.04 -16.43
C VAL A 335 4.00 -12.96 -17.29
N VAL A 336 4.54 -11.76 -17.49
CA VAL A 336 5.75 -11.55 -18.29
C VAL A 336 6.98 -12.05 -17.51
N ASN A 337 7.83 -12.85 -18.17
CA ASN A 337 9.06 -13.39 -17.60
C ASN A 337 8.87 -14.08 -16.23
N ASN A 338 7.68 -14.65 -15.98
CA ASN A 338 7.32 -15.26 -14.69
C ASN A 338 7.60 -14.33 -13.48
N GLY A 339 7.28 -13.05 -13.62
CA GLY A 339 7.44 -12.06 -12.55
C GLY A 339 8.88 -11.70 -12.21
N ALA A 340 9.88 -12.10 -13.00
CA ALA A 340 11.29 -11.76 -12.74
C ALA A 340 11.52 -10.24 -12.65
N ASP A 341 10.83 -9.48 -13.49
CA ASP A 341 10.90 -8.01 -13.49
C ASP A 341 10.24 -7.38 -12.24
N ILE A 342 9.22 -8.03 -11.67
CA ILE A 342 8.64 -7.63 -10.38
C ILE A 342 9.68 -7.78 -9.26
N VAL A 343 10.37 -8.92 -9.22
CA VAL A 343 11.43 -9.20 -8.24
C VAL A 343 12.58 -8.20 -8.39
N ALA A 344 13.06 -7.97 -9.62
CA ALA A 344 14.14 -7.03 -9.90
C ALA A 344 13.78 -5.60 -9.49
N ARG A 345 12.55 -5.15 -9.78
CA ARG A 345 12.06 -3.83 -9.31
C ARG A 345 12.08 -3.76 -7.79
N TYR A 346 11.52 -4.74 -7.08
CA TYR A 346 11.51 -4.73 -5.62
C TYR A 346 12.92 -4.70 -5.01
N GLN A 347 13.86 -5.49 -5.56
CA GLN A 347 15.27 -5.50 -5.14
C GLN A 347 15.97 -4.15 -5.37
N SER A 348 15.56 -3.38 -6.37
CA SER A 348 16.14 -2.05 -6.66
C SER A 348 15.59 -0.93 -5.78
N ARG A 349 14.44 -1.13 -5.11
CA ARG A 349 13.82 -0.14 -4.23
C ARG A 349 14.61 0.04 -2.93
N THR A 350 14.42 1.17 -2.26
CA THR A 350 14.93 1.39 -0.90
C THR A 350 13.94 0.87 0.13
N VAL A 351 14.27 -0.25 0.77
CA VAL A 351 13.36 -0.96 1.69
C VAL A 351 14.00 -1.16 3.05
N ASN A 352 13.29 -0.79 4.11
CA ASN A 352 13.63 -1.11 5.48
C ASN A 352 12.62 -2.11 6.04
N TYR A 353 13.14 -3.21 6.58
CA TYR A 353 12.39 -4.16 7.39
C TYR A 353 12.64 -3.86 8.87
N ALA A 354 11.59 -3.77 9.68
CA ALA A 354 11.69 -3.50 11.11
C ALA A 354 10.97 -4.57 11.93
N PHE A 355 11.68 -5.22 12.86
CA PHE A 355 11.15 -6.35 13.62
C PHE A 355 11.27 -6.15 15.13
N GLY A 356 10.16 -6.25 15.86
CA GLY A 356 10.18 -6.34 17.32
C GLY A 356 10.70 -7.70 17.76
N LEU A 357 11.75 -7.73 18.60
CA LEU A 357 12.36 -8.99 19.06
C LEU A 357 11.47 -9.80 20.02
N PHE A 358 10.39 -9.20 20.53
CA PHE A 358 9.34 -9.91 21.27
C PHE A 358 8.05 -10.11 20.48
N ASP A 359 8.04 -9.82 19.19
CA ASP A 359 6.85 -10.01 18.35
C ASP A 359 6.72 -11.47 17.88
N VAL A 360 6.38 -12.35 18.81
CA VAL A 360 6.18 -13.79 18.57
C VAL A 360 4.69 -14.17 18.51
N GLY A 361 3.83 -13.19 18.23
CA GLY A 361 2.41 -13.41 17.99
C GLY A 361 2.15 -14.14 16.66
N SER A 362 1.06 -14.90 16.59
CA SER A 362 0.73 -15.75 15.44
C SER A 362 0.47 -14.98 14.13
N GLY A 363 0.03 -13.73 14.21
CA GLY A 363 -0.22 -12.88 13.05
C GLY A 363 -1.26 -13.45 12.10
N ASP A 364 -0.88 -13.64 10.83
CA ASP A 364 -1.72 -14.30 9.84
C ASP A 364 -1.79 -15.82 10.11
N THR A 365 -3.00 -16.32 10.39
CA THR A 365 -3.25 -17.73 10.70
C THR A 365 -3.75 -18.54 9.50
N HIS A 366 -3.84 -17.94 8.32
CA HIS A 366 -4.16 -18.69 7.10
C HIS A 366 -3.07 -19.71 6.79
N CYS A 367 -3.47 -20.82 6.18
CA CYS A 367 -2.56 -21.94 5.99
C CYS A 367 -1.37 -21.58 5.08
N GLN A 368 -1.51 -20.66 4.13
CA GLN A 368 -0.43 -20.19 3.27
C GLN A 368 0.64 -19.43 4.05
N ALA A 369 0.24 -18.65 5.07
CA ALA A 369 1.17 -17.95 5.95
C ALA A 369 2.01 -18.92 6.79
N ALA A 370 1.47 -20.10 7.13
CA ALA A 370 2.20 -21.12 7.89
C ALA A 370 3.44 -21.66 7.13
N TRP A 371 3.47 -21.56 5.80
CA TRP A 371 4.65 -21.94 5.01
C TRP A 371 5.83 -20.96 5.18
N GLN A 372 5.56 -19.75 5.68
CA GLN A 372 6.54 -18.68 5.85
C GLN A 372 7.17 -18.67 7.25
N GLY A 373 6.49 -19.27 8.24
CA GLY A 373 6.85 -19.19 9.65
C GLY A 373 5.62 -19.24 10.56
N SER A 374 5.88 -19.42 11.86
CA SER A 374 4.86 -19.69 12.86
C SER A 374 4.36 -18.45 13.60
N ASN A 375 5.12 -17.35 13.56
CA ASN A 375 4.83 -16.06 14.19
C ASN A 375 5.45 -14.90 13.39
N HIS A 376 5.19 -13.64 13.79
CA HIS A 376 5.69 -12.45 13.08
C HIS A 376 7.21 -12.44 12.92
N LEU A 377 7.96 -12.64 14.02
CA LEU A 377 9.42 -12.59 14.00
C LEU A 377 10.05 -13.75 13.23
N ASP A 378 9.51 -14.96 13.35
CA ASP A 378 9.90 -16.15 12.56
C ASP A 378 9.72 -15.86 11.05
N ARG A 379 8.54 -15.36 10.64
CA ARG A 379 8.27 -15.00 9.24
C ARG A 379 9.17 -13.89 8.72
N GLY A 380 9.34 -12.81 9.49
CA GLY A 380 10.18 -11.67 9.10
C GLY A 380 11.64 -12.06 8.96
N SER A 381 12.16 -12.84 9.91
CA SER A 381 13.54 -13.36 9.88
C SER A 381 13.75 -14.25 8.65
N ASN A 382 12.83 -15.18 8.38
CA ASN A 382 12.92 -16.04 7.20
C ASN A 382 12.80 -15.28 5.88
N PHE A 383 11.99 -14.21 5.82
CA PHE A 383 11.91 -13.36 4.62
C PHE A 383 13.25 -12.66 4.36
N VAL A 384 13.88 -12.07 5.38
CA VAL A 384 15.23 -11.47 5.24
C VAL A 384 16.26 -12.50 4.79
N MET A 385 16.23 -13.70 5.36
CA MET A 385 17.12 -14.79 4.94
C MET A 385 16.86 -15.21 3.48
N SER A 386 15.60 -15.30 3.03
CA SER A 386 15.31 -15.60 1.61
C SER A 386 15.83 -14.52 0.67
N MET A 387 15.75 -13.23 1.05
CA MET A 387 16.29 -12.13 0.25
C MET A 387 17.82 -12.24 0.09
N GLY A 388 18.50 -12.80 1.08
CA GLY A 388 19.94 -13.06 1.06
C GLY A 388 20.34 -14.34 0.32
N ASN A 389 19.52 -15.38 0.40
CA ASN A 389 19.91 -16.73 -0.01
C ASN A 389 19.36 -17.14 -1.39
N ASP A 390 18.19 -16.65 -1.79
CA ASP A 390 17.49 -17.14 -2.98
C ASP A 390 17.89 -16.42 -4.28
N PHE A 391 18.66 -15.33 -4.20
CA PHE A 391 18.91 -14.45 -5.35
C PHE A 391 20.41 -14.27 -5.68
N PRO A 392 20.77 -14.26 -6.99
CA PRO A 392 22.15 -14.07 -7.45
C PRO A 392 22.58 -12.61 -7.23
N GLY A 393 23.14 -12.32 -6.07
CA GLY A 393 23.47 -10.96 -5.65
C GLY A 393 23.45 -10.77 -4.14
N GLY A 394 22.88 -11.74 -3.41
CA GLY A 394 22.72 -11.67 -1.97
C GLY A 394 21.69 -10.63 -1.55
N PHE A 395 21.74 -10.25 -0.28
CA PHE A 395 20.81 -9.28 0.28
C PHE A 395 20.95 -7.92 -0.43
N PRO A 396 19.86 -7.31 -0.94
CA PRO A 396 19.97 -6.10 -1.74
C PRO A 396 20.63 -4.93 -1.00
N LYS A 397 21.54 -4.22 -1.67
CA LYS A 397 22.33 -3.12 -1.06
C LYS A 397 21.50 -1.92 -0.60
N THR A 398 20.34 -1.72 -1.22
CA THR A 398 19.39 -0.65 -0.88
C THR A 398 18.39 -1.10 0.18
N HIS A 399 18.47 -2.35 0.64
CA HIS A 399 17.62 -2.88 1.69
C HIS A 399 18.36 -2.84 3.03
N THR A 400 17.60 -2.71 4.12
CA THR A 400 18.10 -2.80 5.50
C THR A 400 17.13 -3.61 6.34
N ALA A 401 17.62 -4.29 7.38
CA ALA A 401 16.77 -5.00 8.34
C ALA A 401 17.17 -4.62 9.77
N ASP A 402 16.30 -3.90 10.46
CA ASP A 402 16.50 -3.44 11.83
C ASP A 402 15.70 -4.32 12.81
N PHE A 403 16.34 -4.74 13.88
CA PHE A 403 15.71 -5.52 14.95
C PHE A 403 15.64 -4.67 16.22
N ILE A 404 14.45 -4.56 16.79
CA ILE A 404 14.13 -3.63 17.87
C ILE A 404 13.94 -4.44 19.14
N ALA A 405 14.94 -4.32 20.03
CA ALA A 405 14.93 -5.00 21.31
C ALA A 405 13.79 -4.51 22.19
N ASN A 406 13.27 -5.42 23.02
CA ASN A 406 12.25 -5.15 24.03
C ASN A 406 10.92 -4.60 23.48
N VAL A 407 10.63 -4.79 22.19
CA VAL A 407 9.38 -4.37 21.55
C VAL A 407 8.58 -5.58 21.06
N THR A 408 7.28 -5.58 21.38
CA THR A 408 6.29 -6.60 20.96
C THR A 408 5.53 -6.11 19.70
N HIS A 409 4.34 -6.66 19.43
CA HIS A 409 3.46 -6.20 18.34
C HIS A 409 2.79 -4.84 18.64
N GLN A 410 3.57 -3.79 18.86
CA GLN A 410 3.10 -2.46 19.28
C GLN A 410 3.56 -1.39 18.29
N ASP A 411 2.60 -0.71 17.68
CA ASP A 411 2.80 0.30 16.63
C ASP A 411 3.68 1.48 17.08
N TYR A 412 3.29 2.22 18.11
CA TYR A 412 4.04 3.41 18.54
C TYR A 412 5.45 3.08 19.04
N SER A 413 5.65 1.94 19.71
CA SER A 413 6.99 1.49 20.12
C SER A 413 7.87 1.22 18.90
N MET A 414 7.32 0.60 17.85
CA MET A 414 8.05 0.39 16.60
C MET A 414 8.37 1.71 15.88
N TYR A 415 7.44 2.66 15.82
CA TYR A 415 7.68 3.97 15.19
C TYR A 415 8.70 4.82 15.95
N SER A 416 8.56 4.85 17.26
CA SER A 416 9.34 5.75 18.10
C SER A 416 10.79 5.28 18.26
N ALA A 417 11.10 3.98 18.13
CA ALA A 417 12.44 3.43 18.28
C ALA A 417 13.52 4.26 17.55
N SER A 418 14.68 4.49 18.18
CA SER A 418 15.71 5.40 17.64
C SER A 418 16.11 5.08 16.20
N ILE A 419 16.27 3.80 15.85
CA ILE A 419 16.60 3.40 14.49
C ILE A 419 15.43 3.67 13.53
N SER A 420 14.20 3.39 13.94
CA SER A 420 13.00 3.72 13.16
C SER A 420 12.85 5.21 12.93
N LEU A 421 13.11 6.07 13.93
CA LEU A 421 13.11 7.52 13.75
C LEU A 421 14.13 7.96 12.70
N GLN A 422 15.31 7.33 12.70
CA GLN A 422 16.33 7.57 11.67
C GLN A 422 15.82 7.15 10.29
N ARG A 423 15.22 5.96 10.14
CA ARG A 423 14.68 5.46 8.85
C ARG A 423 13.53 6.32 8.33
N LEU A 424 12.57 6.63 9.20
CA LEU A 424 11.36 7.38 8.86
C LEU A 424 11.71 8.84 8.54
N PHE A 425 12.46 9.51 9.42
CA PHE A 425 12.60 10.97 9.36
C PHE A 425 13.97 11.46 8.88
N GLY A 426 15.04 10.73 9.17
CA GLY A 426 16.42 11.21 8.97
C GLY A 426 17.08 10.81 7.65
N ASP A 427 17.03 9.52 7.30
CA ASP A 427 17.81 8.93 6.20
C ASP A 427 17.55 9.67 4.89
N GLU A 428 18.56 10.36 4.34
CA GLU A 428 18.48 11.11 3.08
C GLU A 428 17.39 12.22 3.04
N LEU A 429 17.07 12.82 4.19
CA LEU A 429 16.09 13.93 4.25
C LEU A 429 16.42 15.08 3.26
N ASN A 430 17.70 15.42 3.13
CA ASN A 430 18.18 16.52 2.29
C ASN A 430 18.67 16.06 0.91
N THR A 431 18.32 14.85 0.46
CA THR A 431 18.77 14.28 -0.80
C THR A 431 17.59 14.03 -1.73
N ARG A 432 17.66 14.55 -2.97
CA ARG A 432 16.75 14.20 -4.07
C ARG A 432 17.55 13.53 -5.18
N ASN A 433 17.25 12.26 -5.44
CA ASN A 433 17.81 11.53 -6.56
C ASN A 433 17.14 11.97 -7.87
N PRO A 434 17.86 11.93 -9.01
CA PRO A 434 17.28 12.19 -10.32
C PRO A 434 16.08 11.28 -10.59
N ASP A 435 15.09 11.83 -11.29
CA ASP A 435 13.94 11.05 -11.73
C ASP A 435 14.37 10.01 -12.77
N LEU A 436 13.71 8.85 -12.73
CA LEU A 436 13.92 7.76 -13.68
C LEU A 436 13.46 8.20 -15.08
N THR A 437 14.31 7.98 -16.08
CA THR A 437 13.99 8.26 -17.48
C THR A 437 13.18 7.14 -18.12
N ASN A 438 13.38 5.90 -17.69
CA ASN A 438 12.59 4.75 -18.13
C ASN A 438 11.54 4.39 -17.09
N VAL A 439 10.27 4.61 -17.45
CA VAL A 439 9.10 4.27 -16.63
C VAL A 439 8.26 3.14 -17.23
N THR A 440 8.76 2.45 -18.25
CA THR A 440 8.05 1.33 -18.87
C THR A 440 8.04 0.11 -17.95
N ASN A 441 6.91 -0.58 -17.93
CA ASN A 441 6.71 -1.82 -17.21
C ASN A 441 6.45 -2.97 -18.20
N PRO A 442 6.84 -4.22 -17.89
CA PRO A 442 6.73 -5.33 -18.84
C PRO A 442 5.31 -5.61 -19.34
N GLY A 443 4.29 -5.39 -18.49
CA GLY A 443 2.88 -5.53 -18.85
C GLY A 443 2.27 -4.29 -19.49
N ASP A 444 3.03 -3.20 -19.68
CA ASP A 444 2.54 -2.03 -20.39
C ASP A 444 2.27 -2.38 -21.86
N LYS A 445 1.04 -2.16 -22.31
CA LYS A 445 0.72 -2.29 -23.73
C LYS A 445 1.47 -1.18 -24.48
N PRO A 446 2.16 -1.49 -25.60
CA PRO A 446 2.76 -0.47 -26.44
C PRO A 446 1.69 0.57 -26.77
N ALA A 447 2.02 1.85 -26.60
CA ALA A 447 1.17 2.91 -27.12
C ALA A 447 0.95 2.59 -28.60
N LYS A 448 -0.32 2.44 -29.02
CA LYS A 448 -0.61 2.32 -30.46
C LYS A 448 0.04 3.54 -31.11
N ALA A 449 0.92 3.30 -32.08
CA ALA A 449 1.48 4.38 -32.87
C ALA A 449 0.33 5.30 -33.30
N PRO A 450 0.50 6.63 -33.29
CA PRO A 450 -0.50 7.53 -33.85
C PRO A 450 -0.86 6.99 -35.23
N SER A 451 -2.13 6.68 -35.48
CA SER A 451 -2.51 6.12 -36.77
C SER A 451 -2.18 7.15 -37.84
N THR A 452 -1.10 6.92 -38.58
CA THR A 452 -0.71 7.74 -39.74
C THR A 452 -1.61 7.47 -40.95
N GLY A 453 -2.59 6.57 -40.83
CA GLY A 453 -3.65 6.39 -41.82
C GLY A 453 -4.85 7.23 -41.46
N GLN A 454 -5.35 8.02 -42.42
CA GLN A 454 -6.74 8.48 -42.40
C GLN A 454 -7.62 7.31 -41.96
N HIS A 455 -8.37 7.47 -40.87
CA HIS A 455 -9.39 6.49 -40.51
C HIS A 455 -10.32 6.36 -41.71
N ALA A 456 -10.34 5.19 -42.36
CA ALA A 456 -11.42 4.90 -43.29
C ALA A 456 -12.71 4.96 -42.46
N PHE A 457 -13.50 6.02 -42.68
CA PHE A 457 -14.79 6.25 -42.00
C PHE A 457 -15.79 5.10 -42.23
N ALA A 458 -15.48 4.16 -43.12
CA ALA A 458 -16.22 2.94 -43.35
C ALA A 458 -15.59 1.76 -42.60
N THR A 459 -16.08 1.46 -41.38
CA THR A 459 -15.93 0.10 -40.84
C THR A 459 -16.99 -0.81 -41.48
N PRO A 460 -16.82 -2.15 -41.49
CA PRO A 460 -17.83 -3.06 -42.05
C PRO A 460 -19.24 -2.84 -41.45
N VAL A 461 -19.30 -2.42 -40.18
CA VAL A 461 -20.57 -2.07 -39.50
C VAL A 461 -21.21 -0.82 -40.09
N HIS A 462 -20.43 0.22 -40.38
CA HIS A 462 -20.93 1.45 -41.01
C HIS A 462 -21.36 1.21 -42.47
N GLU A 463 -20.66 0.34 -43.19
CA GLU A 463 -21.01 -0.04 -44.55
C GLU A 463 -22.33 -0.84 -44.60
N ILE A 464 -22.52 -1.78 -43.66
CA ILE A 464 -23.79 -2.52 -43.52
C ILE A 464 -24.94 -1.57 -43.18
N MET A 465 -24.73 -0.63 -42.24
CA MET A 465 -25.76 0.38 -41.90
C MET A 465 -26.12 1.27 -43.10
N ALA A 466 -25.12 1.75 -43.85
CA ALA A 466 -25.35 2.61 -45.02
C ALA A 466 -26.09 1.85 -46.13
N ARG A 467 -25.70 0.60 -46.43
CA ARG A 467 -26.40 -0.25 -47.39
C ARG A 467 -27.84 -0.56 -46.95
N SER A 468 -28.06 -0.76 -45.66
CA SER A 468 -29.39 -1.02 -45.10
C SER A 468 -30.30 0.22 -45.17
N LEU A 469 -29.77 1.42 -44.86
CA LEU A 469 -30.49 2.69 -44.99
C LEU A 469 -30.83 3.02 -46.45
N LEU A 470 -29.90 2.79 -47.37
CA LEU A 470 -30.13 3.00 -48.80
C LEU A 470 -31.12 1.98 -49.36
N GLY A 471 -30.96 0.69 -49.05
CA GLY A 471 -31.90 -0.35 -49.47
C GLY A 471 -33.30 -0.15 -48.89
N GLY A 472 -33.38 0.23 -47.62
CA GLY A 472 -34.64 0.53 -46.94
C GLY A 472 -35.37 1.74 -47.54
N SER A 473 -34.66 2.84 -47.81
CA SER A 473 -35.27 4.04 -48.42
C SER A 473 -35.75 3.80 -49.85
N ILE A 474 -35.00 3.05 -50.66
CA ILE A 474 -35.43 2.65 -52.00
C ILE A 474 -36.66 1.75 -51.91
N GLY A 475 -36.65 0.75 -51.03
CA GLY A 475 -37.79 -0.16 -50.83
C GLY A 475 -39.07 0.57 -50.41
N VAL A 476 -38.98 1.49 -49.44
CA VAL A 476 -40.11 2.31 -48.99
C VAL A 476 -40.63 3.19 -50.12
N THR A 477 -39.75 3.79 -50.92
CA THR A 477 -40.14 4.63 -52.05
C THR A 477 -40.89 3.82 -53.12
N ILE A 478 -40.38 2.64 -53.48
CA ILE A 478 -41.04 1.74 -54.45
C ILE A 478 -42.41 1.31 -53.93
N LEU A 479 -42.50 0.91 -52.65
CA LEU A 479 -43.78 0.54 -52.04
C LEU A 479 -44.77 1.72 -52.06
N ALA A 480 -44.32 2.93 -51.70
CA ALA A 480 -45.15 4.12 -51.75
C ALA A 480 -45.72 4.35 -53.16
N PHE A 481 -44.88 4.32 -54.20
CA PHE A 481 -45.36 4.50 -55.59
C PHE A 481 -46.20 3.33 -56.11
N PHE A 482 -45.99 2.12 -55.61
CA PHE A 482 -46.85 0.97 -55.94
C PHE A 482 -48.24 1.08 -55.31
N PHE A 483 -48.34 1.59 -54.08
CA PHE A 483 -49.61 1.71 -53.36
C PHE A 483 -50.35 3.04 -53.61
N LEU A 484 -49.68 4.10 -54.07
CA LEU A 484 -50.29 5.39 -54.39
C LEU A 484 -51.51 5.27 -55.33
N PRO A 485 -51.51 4.48 -56.41
CA PRO A 485 -52.67 4.28 -57.28
C PRO A 485 -53.85 3.53 -56.61
N LEU A 486 -53.58 2.75 -55.56
CA LEU A 486 -54.61 2.05 -54.79
C LEU A 486 -55.27 2.97 -53.75
N LEU A 487 -54.52 3.95 -53.24
CA LEU A 487 -55.00 4.94 -52.26
C LEU A 487 -55.67 6.15 -52.93
N PHE A 488 -55.23 6.53 -54.13
CA PHE A 488 -55.80 7.61 -54.92
C PHE A 488 -56.45 7.05 -56.19
N GLN A 489 -57.66 6.51 -56.04
CA GLN A 489 -58.48 6.18 -57.20
C GLN A 489 -58.84 7.46 -57.94
N SER A 490 -58.72 7.46 -59.27
CA SER A 490 -59.07 8.62 -60.08
C SER A 490 -60.56 8.94 -59.95
N ASN A 491 -60.91 10.01 -59.23
CA ASN A 491 -62.22 10.66 -59.35
C ASN A 491 -62.25 11.40 -60.69
N TYR A 492 -62.33 10.64 -61.79
CA TYR A 492 -62.56 11.16 -63.12
C TYR A 492 -64.06 11.46 -63.25
N ASP A 493 -64.47 12.65 -62.82
CA ASP A 493 -65.83 13.15 -62.99
C ASP A 493 -65.96 13.75 -64.41
N GLN A 494 -66.65 13.04 -65.31
CA GLN A 494 -66.87 13.43 -66.72
C GLN A 494 -67.90 14.58 -66.89
N GLY A 495 -68.33 15.24 -65.81
CA GLY A 495 -69.40 16.23 -65.84
C GLY A 495 -69.07 17.58 -66.50
N TRP A 496 -67.80 17.92 -66.74
CA TRP A 496 -67.39 19.26 -67.20
C TRP A 496 -67.12 19.37 -68.71
N GLU A 497 -67.28 18.29 -69.48
CA GLU A 497 -66.97 18.24 -70.92
C GLU A 497 -68.21 18.24 -71.85
N LYS A 498 -69.42 18.56 -71.34
CA LYS A 498 -70.66 18.47 -72.13
C LYS A 498 -71.51 19.74 -72.32
N ASP A 499 -71.17 20.91 -71.78
CA ASP A 499 -72.02 22.11 -71.91
C ASP A 499 -71.40 23.32 -72.64
N GLU A 500 -70.35 23.12 -73.43
CA GLU A 500 -69.97 24.09 -74.46
C GLU A 500 -69.85 23.38 -75.81
N TYR A 501 -70.98 23.10 -76.45
CA TYR A 501 -71.26 23.27 -77.90
C TYR A 501 -72.64 22.64 -78.24
N ARG A 502 -73.69 23.45 -78.05
CA ARG A 502 -75.08 23.36 -78.60
C ARG A 502 -76.10 22.45 -77.93
#